data_AF-A0A7X8M0A4-F1
#
_entry.id   AF-A0A7X8M0A4-F1
#
_cell.length_a   1.000
_cell.length_b   1.000
_cell.length_c   1.000
_cell.angle_alpha   90.00
_cell.angle_beta   90.00
_cell.angle_gamma   90.00
#
_symmetry.space_group_name_H-M   'P 1'
#
loop_
_entity.id
_entity.type
_entity.pdbx_description
1 polymer ?
#
loop_
_entity_poly.entity_id
_entity_poly.type
_entity_poly.pdbx_seq_one_letter_code
_entity_poly.pdbx_strand_id
1 'polypeptide(L)'
;MRVEANNAYASVMYQGYAANKRVPNFAPQDSLYQESLKDESKQLKNVYHDFSQFNPMNFLGTAYIRSKIMESSQSQENSINLTPGTTLSLGEYSGQDVILSIGDSSVSMSWGSNPIGSAYVKKFNETINRMLNGQRDENGIPDLSKLTREQVAELREIERGHEWTIMQMGGVEQYESIRRIGESFDHLIRIANGQMPMASLSPDMYEKIKAGLDKMGIDTSKPFYVNGQKFTFTEGGALRYSE
;
A
#
# COMPACT_ATOMS: atom_id res chain seq x y z
N MET A 1 7.59 -15.75 27.35
CA MET A 1 7.48 -14.47 26.62
C MET A 1 6.52 -14.73 25.47
N ARG A 2 5.24 -14.42 25.66
CA ARG A 2 4.23 -14.53 24.59
C ARG A 2 4.41 -13.29 23.73
N VAL A 3 4.95 -13.46 22.53
CA VAL A 3 4.76 -12.46 21.49
C VAL A 3 3.33 -12.72 21.02
N GLU A 4 2.40 -11.93 21.55
CA GLU A 4 1.07 -11.84 20.96
C GLU A 4 1.29 -11.43 19.51
N ALA A 5 1.04 -12.37 18.59
CA ALA A 5 0.90 -12.05 17.20
C ALA A 5 -0.17 -10.97 17.13
N ASN A 6 0.25 -9.72 16.92
CA ASN A 6 -0.61 -8.59 16.65
C ASN A 6 -1.29 -8.83 15.30
N ASN A 7 -2.24 -9.76 15.28
CA ASN A 7 -3.41 -9.77 14.40
C ASN A 7 -4.36 -8.62 14.77
N ALA A 8 -3.81 -7.46 15.13
CA ALA A 8 -4.55 -6.25 15.44
C ALA A 8 -5.17 -5.59 14.19
N TYR A 9 -4.86 -6.11 12.99
CA TYR A 9 -5.51 -5.67 11.75
C TYR A 9 -6.82 -6.41 11.41
N ALA A 10 -7.19 -7.44 12.16
CA ALA A 10 -8.43 -8.19 11.90
C ALA A 10 -9.62 -7.81 12.82
N SER A 11 -9.40 -7.06 13.91
CA SER A 11 -10.43 -6.88 14.94
C SER A 11 -10.76 -5.43 15.33
N VAL A 12 -10.12 -4.41 14.76
CA VAL A 12 -10.38 -3.00 15.14
C VAL A 12 -11.35 -2.27 14.20
N MET A 13 -11.74 -2.84 13.05
CA MET A 13 -12.75 -2.23 12.15
C MET A 13 -14.14 -2.89 12.23
N TYR A 14 -14.39 -3.74 13.23
CA TYR A 14 -15.67 -4.43 13.41
C TYR A 14 -16.21 -4.33 14.84
N GLN A 15 -16.09 -3.15 15.46
CA GLN A 15 -16.93 -2.80 16.60
C GLN A 15 -17.50 -1.41 16.38
N GLY A 16 -18.69 -1.36 15.78
CA GLY A 16 -19.30 -0.06 15.54
C GLY A 16 -20.64 0.00 14.82
N TYR A 17 -21.21 -1.08 14.27
CA TYR A 17 -22.59 -1.01 13.77
C TYR A 17 -23.35 -2.30 14.09
N ALA A 18 -23.95 -2.32 15.28
CA ALA A 18 -25.10 -3.18 15.53
C ALA A 18 -26.17 -2.81 14.49
N ALA A 19 -26.60 -3.80 13.71
CA ALA A 19 -27.61 -3.67 12.69
C ALA A 19 -28.95 -3.23 13.30
N ASN A 20 -29.20 -1.92 13.33
CA ASN A 20 -30.54 -1.38 13.50
C ASN A 20 -31.12 -1.11 12.10
N LYS A 21 -32.18 -1.84 11.77
CA LYS A 21 -33.05 -1.60 10.62
C LYS A 21 -33.70 -0.22 10.75
N ARG A 22 -33.02 0.82 10.29
CA ARG A 22 -33.57 2.11 9.83
C ARG A 22 -32.42 2.86 9.16
N VAL A 23 -32.52 3.02 7.85
CA VAL A 23 -31.56 3.76 7.02
C VAL A 23 -31.43 5.18 7.59
N PRO A 24 -30.25 5.64 8.04
CA PRO A 24 -30.08 7.02 8.41
C PRO A 24 -30.13 7.88 7.15
N ASN A 25 -30.79 9.03 7.23
CA ASN A 25 -30.69 10.08 6.21
C ASN A 25 -29.22 10.48 6.09
N PHE A 26 -28.57 10.12 4.98
CA PHE A 26 -27.17 10.42 4.73
C PHE A 26 -27.00 11.91 4.42
N ALA A 27 -26.00 12.52 5.06
CA ALA A 27 -25.64 13.91 4.89
C ALA A 27 -24.92 14.16 3.54
N PRO A 28 -24.85 15.40 3.02
CA PRO A 28 -24.52 15.73 1.62
C PRO A 28 -23.09 15.44 1.13
N GLN A 29 -22.31 14.62 1.84
CA GLN A 29 -20.95 14.22 1.42
C GLN A 29 -20.94 12.94 0.57
N ASP A 30 -22.12 12.35 0.31
CA ASP A 30 -22.34 11.16 -0.53
C ASP A 30 -22.33 11.43 -2.06
N SER A 31 -21.97 12.64 -2.52
CA SER A 31 -22.03 12.96 -3.95
C SER A 31 -21.02 12.16 -4.79
N LEU A 32 -19.87 11.80 -4.23
CA LEU A 32 -18.83 11.05 -4.95
C LEU A 32 -19.21 9.57 -5.19
N TYR A 33 -20.01 9.00 -4.29
CA TYR A 33 -20.57 7.65 -4.45
C TYR A 33 -21.70 7.66 -5.48
N GLN A 34 -22.60 8.66 -5.44
CA GLN A 34 -23.66 8.78 -6.44
C GLN A 34 -23.18 9.19 -7.83
N GLU A 35 -22.12 9.98 -7.96
CA GLU A 35 -21.54 10.33 -9.27
C GLU A 35 -20.92 9.10 -9.94
N SER A 36 -20.26 8.22 -9.18
CA SER A 36 -19.78 6.93 -9.69
C SER A 36 -20.91 5.98 -10.11
N LEU A 37 -22.11 6.18 -9.55
CA LEU A 37 -23.33 5.45 -9.94
C LEU A 37 -24.09 6.10 -11.10
N LYS A 38 -23.82 7.37 -11.47
CA LYS A 38 -24.58 8.12 -12.50
C LYS A 38 -23.86 8.25 -13.85
N ASP A 39 -22.55 8.04 -13.90
CA ASP A 39 -21.80 8.01 -15.15
C ASP A 39 -21.85 6.61 -15.78
N GLU A 40 -22.78 6.41 -16.72
CA GLU A 40 -22.97 5.13 -17.42
C GLU A 40 -21.72 4.65 -18.17
N SER A 41 -20.78 5.53 -18.51
CA SER A 41 -19.51 5.17 -19.16
C SER A 41 -18.45 4.63 -18.19
N LYS A 42 -18.62 4.89 -16.89
CA LYS A 42 -17.75 4.44 -15.80
C LYS A 42 -18.36 3.36 -14.92
N GLN A 43 -19.65 3.06 -15.12
CA GLN A 43 -20.25 1.86 -14.59
C GLN A 43 -19.56 0.65 -15.25
N LEU A 44 -18.71 -0.05 -14.48
CA LEU A 44 -18.43 -1.46 -14.70
C LEU A 44 -19.74 -2.24 -14.49
N LYS A 45 -20.68 -2.13 -15.44
CA LYS A 45 -22.00 -2.77 -15.37
C LYS A 45 -21.76 -4.28 -15.13
N ASN A 46 -22.25 -4.77 -13.99
CA ASN A 46 -22.31 -6.18 -13.58
C ASN A 46 -21.03 -6.89 -13.08
N VAL A 47 -20.00 -6.20 -12.57
CA VAL A 47 -18.81 -6.90 -12.03
C VAL A 47 -18.84 -7.09 -10.52
N TYR A 48 -19.47 -6.18 -9.77
CA TYR A 48 -19.45 -6.21 -8.31
C TYR A 48 -20.85 -6.29 -7.68
N HIS A 49 -21.07 -7.27 -6.81
CA HIS A 49 -22.33 -7.60 -6.14
C HIS A 49 -22.46 -7.00 -4.72
N ASP A 50 -21.35 -6.59 -4.08
CA ASP A 50 -21.34 -6.08 -2.69
C ASP A 50 -20.18 -5.10 -2.41
N PHE A 51 -20.36 -4.22 -1.43
CA PHE A 51 -19.35 -3.24 -0.96
C PHE A 51 -18.05 -3.90 -0.48
N SER A 52 -18.12 -5.11 0.09
CA SER A 52 -16.94 -5.87 0.50
C SER A 52 -15.98 -6.20 -0.66
N GLN A 53 -16.49 -6.19 -1.89
CA GLN A 53 -15.69 -6.48 -3.08
C GLN A 53 -14.77 -5.31 -3.45
N PHE A 54 -15.04 -4.12 -2.92
CA PHE A 54 -14.16 -2.96 -3.02
C PHE A 54 -13.07 -2.95 -1.94
N ASN A 55 -12.95 -3.98 -1.10
CA ASN A 55 -11.83 -4.08 -0.16
C ASN A 55 -10.49 -4.11 -0.93
N PRO A 56 -9.57 -3.16 -0.70
CA PRO A 56 -8.26 -3.13 -1.34
C PRO A 56 -7.48 -4.44 -1.27
N MET A 57 -7.66 -5.21 -0.19
CA MET A 57 -6.99 -6.49 0.02
C MET A 57 -7.33 -7.52 -1.06
N ASN A 58 -8.49 -7.43 -1.71
CA ASN A 58 -8.91 -8.36 -2.76
C ASN A 58 -8.06 -8.22 -4.03
N PHE A 59 -7.35 -7.11 -4.20
CA PHE A 59 -6.59 -6.79 -5.39
C PHE A 59 -5.09 -7.04 -5.20
N LEU A 60 -4.63 -7.32 -3.98
CA LEU A 60 -3.22 -7.50 -3.64
C LEU A 60 -2.68 -8.86 -4.10
N GLY A 61 -1.37 -8.95 -4.31
CA GLY A 61 -0.67 -10.21 -4.59
C GLY A 61 -0.80 -10.72 -6.03
N THR A 62 -1.62 -10.08 -6.87
CA THR A 62 -1.65 -10.34 -8.32
C THR A 62 -0.58 -9.52 -9.04
N ALA A 63 0.00 -10.11 -10.09
CA ALA A 63 0.97 -9.42 -10.95
C ALA A 63 0.37 -8.15 -11.56
N TYR A 64 1.17 -7.10 -11.67
CA TYR A 64 0.76 -5.87 -12.33
C TYR A 64 0.52 -6.10 -13.81
N ILE A 65 -0.62 -5.64 -14.30
CA ILE A 65 -0.93 -5.66 -15.73
C ILE A 65 -0.27 -4.45 -16.37
N ARG A 66 0.39 -4.63 -17.52
CA ARG A 66 0.92 -3.49 -18.28
C ARG A 66 -0.25 -2.67 -18.85
N SER A 67 -0.29 -1.38 -18.54
CA SER A 67 -1.23 -0.47 -19.16
C SER A 67 -0.95 -0.36 -20.66
N LYS A 68 -1.99 -0.50 -21.49
CA LYS A 68 -1.91 -0.33 -22.95
C LYS A 68 -1.59 1.12 -23.36
N ILE A 69 -1.72 2.08 -22.42
CA ILE A 69 -1.56 3.53 -22.65
C ILE A 69 -0.08 3.96 -22.55
N MET A 70 0.81 3.06 -22.12
CA MET A 70 2.23 3.37 -21.89
C MET A 70 3.03 3.78 -23.14
N GLU A 71 2.62 3.37 -24.35
CA GLU A 71 3.39 3.64 -25.57
C GLU A 71 3.40 5.14 -25.95
N SER A 72 2.41 5.92 -25.52
CA SER A 72 2.30 7.35 -25.80
C SER A 72 2.72 8.28 -24.65
N SER A 73 3.05 7.75 -23.47
CA SER A 73 3.21 8.55 -22.24
C SER A 73 4.64 8.93 -21.88
N GLN A 74 5.65 8.41 -22.59
CA GLN A 74 7.07 8.64 -22.26
C GLN A 74 7.54 10.10 -22.48
N SER A 75 6.70 10.98 -23.03
CA SER A 75 7.06 12.36 -23.39
C SER A 75 6.26 13.46 -22.68
N GLN A 76 5.59 13.17 -21.56
CA GLN A 76 4.73 14.15 -20.86
C GLN A 76 5.43 14.79 -19.65
N GLU A 77 5.38 16.13 -19.55
CA GLU A 77 6.12 16.95 -18.56
C GLU A 77 5.69 16.80 -17.08
N ASN A 78 4.65 16.02 -16.76
CA ASN A 78 4.22 15.73 -15.38
C ASN A 78 3.76 14.28 -15.25
N SER A 79 4.68 13.35 -15.53
CA SER A 79 4.38 11.93 -15.63
C SER A 79 5.36 11.08 -14.84
N ILE A 80 4.87 9.95 -14.33
CA ILE A 80 5.68 8.94 -13.66
C ILE A 80 5.33 7.54 -14.18
N ASN A 81 6.37 6.76 -14.46
CA ASN A 81 6.23 5.36 -14.89
C ASN A 81 6.58 4.44 -13.72
N LEU A 82 5.53 3.93 -13.09
CA LEU A 82 5.54 3.01 -11.97
C LEU A 82 5.34 1.56 -12.46
N THR A 83 6.36 1.00 -13.12
CA THR A 83 6.34 -0.35 -13.67
C THR A 83 7.33 -1.29 -13.00
N PRO A 84 7.17 -2.62 -13.10
CA PRO A 84 8.16 -3.57 -12.60
C PRO A 84 9.57 -3.22 -13.04
N GLY A 85 10.51 -3.21 -12.08
CA GLY A 85 11.90 -2.80 -12.28
C GLY A 85 12.17 -1.30 -12.04
N THR A 86 11.14 -0.47 -11.89
CA THR A 86 11.30 0.94 -11.51
C THR A 86 11.76 1.06 -10.06
N THR A 87 12.69 1.98 -9.81
CA THR A 87 13.19 2.35 -8.48
C THR A 87 13.16 3.86 -8.32
N LEU A 88 12.65 4.34 -7.19
CA LEU A 88 12.41 5.77 -6.92
C LEU A 88 12.86 6.12 -5.51
N SER A 89 13.45 7.30 -5.33
CA SER A 89 13.73 7.85 -3.98
C SER A 89 12.52 8.61 -3.46
N LEU A 90 12.17 8.37 -2.18
CA LEU A 90 11.17 9.13 -1.40
C LEU A 90 11.82 10.24 -0.54
N GLY A 91 13.13 10.45 -0.73
CA GLY A 91 13.96 11.39 -0.01
C GLY A 91 14.95 10.72 0.92
N GLU A 92 15.88 11.54 1.40
CA GLU A 92 16.97 11.13 2.27
C GLU A 92 16.57 11.28 3.75
N TYR A 93 16.89 10.27 4.54
CA TYR A 93 16.69 10.23 5.98
C TYR A 93 18.00 9.81 6.63
N SER A 94 18.56 10.65 7.50
CA SER A 94 19.83 10.39 8.20
C SER A 94 20.98 9.93 7.27
N GLY A 95 21.16 10.60 6.13
CA GLY A 95 22.27 10.31 5.21
C GLY A 95 22.03 9.16 4.23
N GLN A 96 20.86 8.52 4.24
CA GLN A 96 20.53 7.43 3.33
C GLN A 96 19.15 7.62 2.70
N ASP A 97 19.05 7.29 1.41
CA ASP A 97 17.79 7.34 0.68
C ASP A 97 16.81 6.28 1.18
N VAL A 98 15.54 6.67 1.25
CA VAL A 98 14.43 5.73 1.26
C VAL A 98 14.04 5.43 -0.18
N ILE A 99 14.19 4.18 -0.58
CA ILE A 99 13.95 3.71 -1.93
C ILE A 99 12.63 2.92 -1.97
N LEU A 100 11.76 3.29 -2.90
CA LEU A 100 10.60 2.50 -3.33
C LEU A 100 10.98 1.73 -4.59
N SER A 101 10.88 0.41 -4.54
CA SER A 101 11.12 -0.49 -5.67
C SER A 101 9.83 -1.17 -6.08
N ILE A 102 9.56 -1.20 -7.39
CA ILE A 102 8.36 -1.79 -7.95
C ILE A 102 8.72 -3.17 -8.48
N GLY A 103 8.19 -4.21 -7.82
CA GLY A 103 8.31 -5.59 -8.28
C GLY A 103 7.22 -5.97 -9.28
N ASP A 104 7.12 -7.25 -9.58
CA ASP A 104 6.12 -7.76 -10.54
C ASP A 104 4.69 -7.67 -10.02
N SER A 105 4.48 -7.73 -8.70
CA SER A 105 3.15 -7.83 -8.08
C SER A 105 3.01 -7.05 -6.76
N SER A 106 4.01 -6.27 -6.38
CA SER A 106 4.05 -5.54 -5.12
C SER A 106 5.13 -4.47 -5.13
N VAL A 107 4.95 -3.45 -4.31
CA VAL A 107 6.02 -2.52 -3.96
C VAL A 107 6.85 -3.04 -2.78
N SER A 108 8.14 -2.72 -2.79
CA SER A 108 9.08 -3.00 -1.72
C SER A 108 9.80 -1.71 -1.35
N MET A 109 10.20 -1.57 -0.08
CA MET A 109 10.88 -0.38 0.39
C MET A 109 12.17 -0.72 1.13
N SER A 110 13.17 0.14 1.00
CA SER A 110 14.41 0.07 1.79
C SER A 110 14.87 1.46 2.22
N TRP A 111 15.60 1.52 3.32
CA TRP A 111 16.38 2.68 3.75
C TRP A 111 17.86 2.29 3.66
N GLY A 112 18.56 2.86 2.67
CA GLY A 112 19.84 2.33 2.21
C GLY A 112 19.71 0.85 1.84
N SER A 113 20.44 -0.02 2.56
CA SER A 113 20.38 -1.48 2.38
C SER A 113 19.41 -2.19 3.32
N ASN A 114 18.79 -1.48 4.25
CA ASN A 114 17.88 -2.05 5.24
C ASN A 114 16.46 -2.10 4.70
N PRO A 115 15.79 -3.27 4.64
CA PRO A 115 14.40 -3.33 4.23
C PRO A 115 13.49 -2.69 5.28
N ILE A 116 12.42 -2.05 4.83
CA ILE A 116 11.40 -1.43 5.68
C ILE A 116 10.00 -1.84 5.24
N GLY A 117 9.00 -1.63 6.10
CA GLY A 117 7.60 -1.99 5.84
C GLY A 117 7.41 -3.47 5.53
N SER A 118 6.67 -3.76 4.46
CA SER A 118 6.39 -5.13 4.00
C SER A 118 7.66 -5.92 3.66
N ALA A 119 8.72 -5.25 3.18
CA ALA A 119 9.99 -5.89 2.84
C ALA A 119 10.71 -6.42 4.09
N TYR A 120 10.66 -5.65 5.19
CA TYR A 120 11.19 -6.10 6.48
C TYR A 120 10.42 -7.33 6.98
N VAL A 121 9.09 -7.26 6.98
CA VAL A 121 8.21 -8.35 7.43
C VAL A 121 8.45 -9.62 6.60
N LYS A 122 8.59 -9.48 5.28
CA LYS A 122 8.91 -10.59 4.38
C LYS A 122 10.25 -11.22 4.74
N LYS A 123 11.32 -10.43 4.86
CA LYS A 123 12.66 -10.92 5.22
C LYS A 123 12.67 -11.62 6.59
N PHE A 124 11.96 -11.06 7.57
CA PHE A 124 11.84 -11.63 8.90
C PHE A 124 11.13 -13.00 8.86
N ASN A 125 9.99 -13.07 8.18
CA ASN A 125 9.22 -14.32 8.03
C ASN A 125 9.98 -15.38 7.21
N GLU A 126 10.67 -15.00 6.14
CA GLU A 126 11.53 -15.91 5.37
C GLU A 126 12.68 -16.46 6.24
N THR A 127 13.23 -15.62 7.11
CA THR A 127 14.28 -16.03 8.07
C THR A 127 13.75 -17.07 9.05
N ILE A 128 12.58 -16.82 9.65
CA ILE A 128 11.89 -17.78 10.54
C ILE A 128 11.62 -19.10 9.81
N ASN A 129 11.04 -19.05 8.61
CA ASN A 129 10.70 -20.25 7.84
C ASN A 129 11.94 -21.07 7.47
N ARG A 130 13.06 -20.40 7.14
CA ARG A 130 14.36 -21.04 6.89
C ARG A 130 14.91 -21.71 8.15
N MET A 131 14.85 -21.03 9.30
CA MET A 131 15.32 -21.58 10.59
C MET A 131 14.51 -22.80 11.02
N LEU A 132 13.21 -22.78 10.80
CA LEU A 132 12.28 -23.85 11.15
C LEU A 132 12.25 -25.00 10.13
N ASN A 133 12.84 -24.83 8.95
CA ASN A 133 12.81 -25.81 7.86
C ASN A 133 11.39 -26.35 7.58
N GLY A 134 10.39 -25.46 7.60
CA GLY A 134 8.98 -25.82 7.38
C GLY A 134 8.23 -26.45 8.56
N GLN A 135 8.83 -26.52 9.76
CA GLN A 135 8.12 -26.94 10.96
C GLN A 135 6.98 -25.97 11.30
N ARG A 136 5.79 -26.54 11.49
CA ARG A 136 4.55 -25.82 11.81
C ARG A 136 3.88 -26.48 13.01
N ASP A 137 3.11 -25.69 13.75
CA ASP A 137 2.25 -26.17 14.82
C ASP A 137 0.99 -26.86 14.28
N GLU A 138 0.13 -27.30 15.19
CA GLU A 138 -1.15 -27.96 14.87
C GLU A 138 -2.12 -27.09 14.04
N ASN A 139 -1.91 -25.77 14.02
CA ASN A 139 -2.72 -24.80 13.26
C ASN A 139 -2.06 -24.39 11.94
N GLY A 140 -0.92 -25.01 11.57
CA GLY A 140 -0.18 -24.65 10.37
C GLY A 140 0.60 -23.35 10.49
N ILE A 141 0.83 -22.82 11.70
CA ILE A 141 1.62 -21.61 11.96
C ILE A 141 3.07 -22.01 12.24
N PRO A 142 4.09 -21.24 11.81
CA PRO A 142 5.49 -21.54 12.15
C PRO A 142 5.69 -21.71 13.67
N ASP A 143 6.13 -22.90 14.10
CA ASP A 143 6.28 -23.23 15.52
C ASP A 143 7.59 -22.66 16.09
N LEU A 144 7.54 -21.41 16.56
CA LEU A 144 8.70 -20.72 17.13
C LEU A 144 9.31 -21.42 18.35
N SER A 145 8.60 -22.35 19.00
CA SER A 145 9.15 -23.12 20.13
C SER A 145 10.26 -24.07 19.70
N LYS A 146 10.37 -24.37 18.40
CA LYS A 146 11.40 -25.23 17.82
C LYS A 146 12.70 -24.50 17.50
N LEU A 147 12.73 -23.18 17.64
CA LEU A 147 13.95 -22.40 17.42
C LEU A 147 14.98 -22.68 18.51
N THR A 148 16.24 -22.86 18.11
CA THR A 148 17.36 -22.95 19.05
C THR A 148 17.64 -21.59 19.71
N ARG A 149 18.44 -21.59 20.78
CA ARG A 149 18.85 -20.33 21.44
C ARG A 149 19.62 -19.41 20.49
N GLU A 150 20.44 -19.98 19.63
CA GLU A 150 21.23 -19.27 18.63
C GLU A 150 20.33 -18.64 17.56
N GLN A 151 19.32 -19.39 17.07
CA GLN A 151 18.34 -18.87 16.12
C GLN A 151 17.49 -17.75 16.72
N VAL A 152 17.07 -17.88 17.99
CA VAL A 152 16.37 -16.81 18.72
C VAL A 152 17.27 -15.57 18.87
N ALA A 153 18.57 -15.74 19.12
CA ALA A 153 19.50 -14.62 19.17
C ALA A 153 19.62 -13.90 17.83
N GLU A 154 19.69 -14.64 16.71
CA GLU A 154 19.70 -14.07 15.35
C GLU A 154 18.43 -13.24 15.08
N LEU A 155 17.24 -13.74 15.44
CA LEU A 155 16.00 -12.97 15.29
C LEU A 155 16.01 -11.67 16.11
N ARG A 156 16.54 -11.71 17.34
CA ARG A 156 16.66 -10.51 18.18
C ARG A 156 17.62 -9.47 17.62
N GLU A 157 18.69 -9.88 16.94
CA GLU A 157 19.59 -8.95 16.25
C GLU A 157 18.89 -8.29 15.05
N ILE A 158 18.06 -9.05 14.32
CA ILE A 158 17.25 -8.49 13.21
C ILE A 158 16.23 -7.47 13.75
N GLU A 159 15.52 -7.80 14.84
CA GLU A 159 14.57 -6.88 15.49
C GLU A 159 15.26 -5.61 15.97
N ARG A 160 16.39 -5.73 16.66
CA ARG A 160 17.18 -4.56 17.12
C ARG A 160 17.69 -3.71 15.95
N GLY A 161 18.12 -4.33 14.85
CA GLY A 161 18.48 -3.59 13.64
C GLY A 161 17.31 -2.82 13.03
N HIS A 162 16.10 -3.39 13.10
CA HIS A 162 14.89 -2.71 12.65
C HIS A 162 14.49 -1.54 13.57
N GLU A 163 14.52 -1.73 14.88
CA GLU A 163 14.30 -0.65 15.85
C GLU A 163 15.27 0.50 15.64
N TRP A 164 16.56 0.20 15.40
CA TRP A 164 17.55 1.21 15.06
C TRP A 164 17.19 1.95 13.77
N THR A 165 16.75 1.23 12.73
CA THR A 165 16.27 1.84 11.47
C THR A 165 15.11 2.80 11.72
N ILE A 166 14.11 2.40 12.51
CA ILE A 166 12.97 3.26 12.87
C ILE A 166 13.46 4.55 13.55
N MET A 167 14.41 4.43 14.50
CA MET A 167 14.98 5.60 15.17
C MET A 167 15.74 6.52 14.21
N GLN A 168 16.53 5.97 13.29
CA GLN A 168 17.27 6.76 12.29
C GLN A 168 16.34 7.45 11.29
N MET A 169 15.16 6.88 11.02
CA MET A 169 14.15 7.49 10.15
C MET A 169 13.35 8.60 10.84
N GLY A 170 13.64 8.96 12.09
CA GLY A 170 12.94 10.01 12.83
C GLY A 170 11.89 9.48 13.80
N GLY A 171 11.93 8.19 14.13
CA GLY A 171 11.02 7.55 15.08
C GLY A 171 9.80 6.90 14.43
N VAL A 172 8.95 6.30 15.27
CA VAL A 172 7.83 5.45 14.84
C VAL A 172 6.84 6.19 13.93
N GLU A 173 6.48 7.44 14.26
CA GLU A 173 5.51 8.20 13.47
C GLU A 173 6.01 8.50 12.05
N GLN A 174 7.27 8.92 11.93
CA GLN A 174 7.87 9.21 10.64
C GLN A 174 8.04 7.93 9.80
N TYR A 175 8.48 6.85 10.43
CA TYR A 175 8.56 5.53 9.81
C TYR A 175 7.20 5.05 9.29
N GLU A 176 6.15 5.13 10.10
CA GLU A 176 4.80 4.71 9.73
C GLU A 176 4.23 5.59 8.61
N SER A 177 4.50 6.89 8.63
CA SER A 177 4.11 7.80 7.55
C SER A 177 4.75 7.40 6.21
N ILE A 178 6.04 7.10 6.21
CA ILE A 178 6.79 6.65 5.02
C ILE A 178 6.31 5.27 4.55
N ARG A 179 6.11 4.33 5.47
CA ARG A 179 5.58 2.99 5.17
C ARG A 179 4.23 3.08 4.45
N ARG A 180 3.32 3.91 4.97
CA ARG A 180 2.00 4.11 4.35
C ARG A 180 2.08 4.79 2.98
N ILE A 181 3.03 5.70 2.76
CA ILE A 181 3.30 6.24 1.42
C ILE A 181 3.62 5.10 0.46
N GLY A 182 4.57 4.23 0.79
CA GLY A 182 4.93 3.12 -0.10
C GLY A 182 3.76 2.16 -0.36
N GLU A 183 2.99 1.80 0.67
CA GLU A 183 1.82 0.94 0.51
C GLU A 183 0.75 1.56 -0.39
N SER A 184 0.53 2.87 -0.28
CA SER A 184 -0.42 3.58 -1.13
C SER A 184 -0.05 3.54 -2.62
N PHE A 185 1.25 3.39 -2.94
CA PHE A 185 1.72 3.28 -4.32
C PHE A 185 1.38 1.92 -4.96
N ASP A 186 1.28 0.83 -4.19
CA ASP A 186 0.78 -0.45 -4.74
C ASP A 186 -0.65 -0.27 -5.28
N HIS A 187 -1.50 0.41 -4.52
CA HIS A 187 -2.87 0.70 -4.96
C HIS A 187 -2.91 1.68 -6.13
N LEU A 188 -2.10 2.74 -6.12
CA LEU A 188 -2.02 3.68 -7.24
C LEU A 188 -1.64 2.98 -8.55
N ILE A 189 -0.64 2.08 -8.52
CA ILE A 189 -0.21 1.29 -9.68
C ILE A 189 -1.37 0.44 -10.18
N ARG A 190 -2.06 -0.28 -9.28
CA ARG A 190 -3.21 -1.12 -9.66
C ARG A 190 -4.34 -0.31 -10.26
N ILE A 191 -4.62 0.88 -9.74
CA ILE A 191 -5.64 1.78 -10.28
C ILE A 191 -5.23 2.30 -11.66
N ALA A 192 -3.99 2.78 -11.81
CA ALA A 192 -3.46 3.25 -13.08
C ALA A 192 -3.44 2.17 -14.17
N ASN A 193 -3.25 0.91 -13.78
CA ASN A 193 -3.28 -0.24 -14.67
C ASN A 193 -4.71 -0.81 -14.89
N GLY A 194 -5.74 -0.24 -14.27
CA GLY A 194 -7.13 -0.69 -14.38
C GLY A 194 -7.46 -1.98 -13.63
N GLN A 195 -6.59 -2.42 -12.72
CA GLN A 195 -6.76 -3.65 -11.92
C GLN A 195 -7.58 -3.44 -10.64
N MET A 196 -7.65 -2.20 -10.15
CA MET A 196 -8.34 -1.84 -8.93
C MET A 196 -9.21 -0.60 -9.17
N PRO A 197 -10.48 -0.59 -8.74
CA PRO A 197 -11.30 0.61 -8.82
C PRO A 197 -10.82 1.64 -7.79
N MET A 198 -10.80 2.91 -8.19
CA MET A 198 -10.39 4.01 -7.30
C MET A 198 -11.27 4.14 -6.05
N ALA A 199 -12.55 3.75 -6.15
CA ALA A 199 -13.49 3.73 -5.03
C ALA A 199 -13.09 2.80 -3.88
N SER A 200 -12.14 1.89 -4.10
CA SER A 200 -11.57 1.05 -3.06
C SER A 200 -10.64 1.82 -2.10
N LEU A 201 -10.13 2.99 -2.48
CA LEU A 201 -9.23 3.77 -1.64
C LEU A 201 -9.97 4.43 -0.48
N SER A 202 -9.40 4.32 0.72
CA SER A 202 -9.81 5.11 1.88
C SER A 202 -9.33 6.57 1.75
N PRO A 203 -9.96 7.52 2.45
CA PRO A 203 -9.57 8.94 2.39
C PRO A 203 -8.10 9.19 2.72
N ASP A 204 -7.55 8.50 3.72
CA ASP A 204 -6.15 8.65 4.12
C ASP A 204 -5.18 8.20 3.03
N MET A 205 -5.56 7.26 2.17
CA MET A 205 -4.71 6.81 1.06
C MET A 205 -4.51 7.89 0.01
N TYR A 206 -5.50 8.75 -0.25
CA TYR A 206 -5.32 9.86 -1.20
C TYR A 206 -4.23 10.82 -0.73
N GLU A 207 -4.20 11.15 0.56
CA GLU A 207 -3.16 12.00 1.14
C GLU A 207 -1.77 11.38 1.04
N LYS A 208 -1.66 10.05 1.26
CA LYS A 208 -0.39 9.34 1.15
C LYS A 208 0.10 9.23 -0.29
N ILE A 209 -0.80 8.99 -1.24
CA ILE A 209 -0.49 9.03 -2.67
C ILE A 209 0.03 10.43 -3.03
N LYS A 210 -0.70 11.49 -2.64
CA LYS A 210 -0.31 12.88 -2.93
C LYS A 210 1.08 13.19 -2.38
N ALA A 211 1.31 12.91 -1.09
CA ALA A 211 2.59 13.16 -0.44
C ALA A 211 3.75 12.39 -1.08
N GLY A 212 3.53 11.15 -1.51
CA GLY A 212 4.56 10.39 -2.22
C GLY A 212 4.83 10.90 -3.63
N LEU A 213 3.80 11.30 -4.37
CA LEU A 213 3.94 11.91 -5.70
C LEU A 213 4.70 13.24 -5.62
N ASP A 214 4.36 14.10 -4.65
CA ASP A 214 5.06 15.36 -4.40
C ASP A 214 6.56 15.11 -4.09
N LYS A 215 6.86 14.08 -3.27
CA LYS A 215 8.25 13.65 -2.98
C LYS A 215 9.01 13.17 -4.21
N MET A 216 8.31 12.64 -5.20
CA MET A 216 8.89 12.20 -6.48
C MET A 216 8.94 13.32 -7.53
N GLY A 217 8.59 14.55 -7.15
CA GLY A 217 8.61 15.73 -8.03
C GLY A 217 7.42 15.82 -8.98
N ILE A 218 6.36 15.03 -8.77
CA ILE A 218 5.11 15.18 -9.50
C ILE A 218 4.32 16.33 -8.90
N ASP A 219 3.99 17.31 -9.74
CA ASP A 219 3.20 18.47 -9.34
C ASP A 219 1.73 18.07 -9.28
N THR A 220 1.25 17.78 -8.06
CA THR A 220 -0.12 17.33 -7.79
C THR A 220 -1.16 18.44 -7.78
N SER A 221 -0.76 19.71 -8.02
CA SER A 221 -1.66 20.85 -8.15
C SER A 221 -2.32 20.96 -9.53
N LYS A 222 -1.79 20.24 -10.52
CA LYS A 222 -2.28 20.17 -11.89
C LYS A 222 -2.45 18.70 -12.31
N PRO A 223 -3.10 18.42 -13.45
CA PRO A 223 -3.19 17.06 -13.96
C PRO A 223 -1.81 16.42 -14.15
N PHE A 224 -1.72 15.14 -13.82
CA PHE A 224 -0.49 14.34 -13.89
C PHE A 224 -0.80 12.95 -14.45
N TYR A 225 0.24 12.22 -14.85
CA TYR A 225 0.10 10.89 -15.44
C TYR A 225 0.85 9.84 -14.65
N VAL A 226 0.20 8.70 -14.43
CA VAL A 226 0.81 7.51 -13.83
C VAL A 226 0.60 6.34 -14.79
N ASN A 227 1.67 5.72 -15.25
CA ASN A 227 1.62 4.63 -16.26
C ASN A 227 0.78 4.98 -17.49
N GLY A 228 0.86 6.25 -17.91
CA GLY A 228 0.10 6.82 -19.03
C GLY A 228 -1.36 7.15 -18.74
N GLN A 229 -1.90 6.76 -17.59
CA GLN A 229 -3.25 7.14 -17.18
C GLN A 229 -3.24 8.53 -16.53
N LYS A 230 -4.15 9.41 -16.96
CA LYS A 230 -4.25 10.80 -16.48
C LYS A 230 -5.07 10.91 -15.21
N PHE A 231 -4.57 11.67 -14.24
CA PHE A 231 -5.17 11.89 -12.93
C PHE A 231 -5.14 13.36 -12.53
N THR A 232 -5.99 13.71 -11.56
CA THR A 232 -5.95 14.98 -10.83
C THR A 232 -6.41 14.76 -9.39
N PHE A 233 -5.99 15.62 -8.48
CA PHE A 233 -6.63 15.73 -7.16
C PHE A 233 -7.73 16.78 -7.21
N THR A 234 -8.86 16.53 -6.57
CA THR A 234 -9.92 17.53 -6.36
C THR A 234 -9.52 18.51 -5.27
N GLU A 235 -10.25 19.63 -5.14
CA GLU A 235 -10.07 20.57 -4.03
C GLU A 235 -10.22 19.89 -2.66
N GLY A 236 -11.09 18.88 -2.56
CA GLY A 236 -11.26 18.05 -1.36
C GLY A 236 -10.17 16.99 -1.15
N GLY A 237 -9.12 16.97 -1.97
CA GLY A 237 -7.99 16.06 -1.84
C GLY A 237 -8.23 14.64 -2.37
N ALA A 238 -9.38 14.35 -2.99
CA ALA A 238 -9.66 13.03 -3.55
C ALA A 238 -8.97 12.87 -4.92
N LEU A 239 -8.42 11.68 -5.18
CA LEU A 239 -7.90 11.34 -6.49
C LEU A 239 -9.07 11.14 -7.48
N ARG A 240 -8.90 11.57 -8.73
CA ARG A 240 -9.84 11.34 -9.85
C ARG A 240 -9.08 11.09 -11.14
N TYR A 241 -9.72 10.38 -12.07
CA TYR A 241 -9.29 10.40 -13.47
C TYR A 241 -9.52 11.81 -14.03
N SER A 242 -8.55 12.32 -14.78
CA SER A 242 -8.72 13.55 -15.54
C SER A 242 -9.16 13.22 -16.95
N GLU A 243 -10.04 14.04 -17.50
CA GLU A 243 -10.33 14.12 -18.94
C GLU A 243 -9.09 14.57 -19.71
#